data_AF-A0A1X0QVY6-F1
#
_entry.id   AF-A0A1X0QVY6-F1
#
_cell.length_a   1.000
_cell.length_b   1.000
_cell.length_c   1.000
_cell.angle_alpha   90.00
_cell.angle_beta   90.00
_cell.angle_gamma   90.00
#
_symmetry.space_group_name_H-M   'P 1'
#
loop_
_entity.id
_entity.type
_entity.pdbx_description
1 polymer ?
#
loop_
_entity_poly.entity_id
_entity_poly.type
_entity_poly.pdbx_seq_one_letter_code
_entity_poly.pdbx_strand_id
1 'polypeptide(L)'
;RGGAWTPKGETPIVKVENTRAIFHSILLTISVCMVVNVSVRKDSAVKAKGTTANHCLRFLKETLDIMDKFECMYDSYLVMDNTLIHKRANIQEMVEKRCYKCIYLPPYSPELNP
;
A
#
# COMPACT_ATOMS: atom_id res chain seq x y z
N ARG A 1 -21.69 8.58 21.80
CA ARG A 1 -23.00 7.89 21.83
C ARG A 1 -24.07 8.93 21.52
N GLY A 2 -24.74 8.84 20.37
CA GLY A 2 -25.90 9.69 20.06
C GLY A 2 -27.15 8.82 20.07
N GLY A 3 -28.13 9.15 20.90
CA GLY A 3 -29.47 8.57 20.84
C GLY A 3 -30.36 9.44 19.95
N ALA A 4 -31.28 8.82 19.22
CA ALA A 4 -32.30 9.52 18.45
C ALA A 4 -33.68 9.11 18.97
N TRP A 5 -34.56 10.10 19.17
CA TRP A 5 -35.93 9.89 19.62
C TRP A 5 -36.89 10.10 18.45
N THR A 6 -37.91 9.26 18.36
CA THR A 6 -38.95 9.33 17.32
C THR A 6 -40.30 8.84 17.88
N PRO A 7 -41.44 9.32 17.35
CA PRO A 7 -42.76 8.83 17.73
C PRO A 7 -42.92 7.32 17.54
N LYS A 8 -43.78 6.71 18.37
CA LYS A 8 -44.05 5.27 18.37
C LYS A 8 -44.67 4.86 17.03
N GLY A 9 -43.95 4.05 16.26
CA GLY A 9 -44.38 3.55 14.94
C GLY A 9 -43.52 4.04 13.78
N GLU A 10 -42.61 5.00 14.00
CA GLU A 10 -41.71 5.53 12.99
C GLU A 10 -40.26 5.10 13.24
N THR A 11 -39.50 4.87 12.16
CA THR A 11 -38.08 4.51 12.25
C THR A 11 -37.24 5.77 12.44
N PRO A 12 -36.41 5.87 13.50
CA PRO A 12 -35.55 7.04 13.67
C PRO A 12 -34.44 7.04 12.62
N ILE A 13 -34.44 8.03 11.72
CA ILE A 13 -33.38 8.22 10.72
C ILE A 13 -32.38 9.22 11.27
N VAL A 14 -31.16 8.75 11.58
CA VAL A 14 -30.05 9.63 11.91
C VAL A 14 -29.26 9.91 10.64
N LYS A 15 -29.39 11.14 10.11
CA LYS A 15 -28.49 11.63 9.07
C LYS A 15 -27.15 11.99 9.73
N VAL A 16 -26.16 11.13 9.55
CA VAL A 16 -24.77 11.43 9.91
C VAL A 16 -24.09 11.98 8.67
N GLU A 17 -23.50 13.17 8.75
CA GLU A 17 -22.63 13.67 7.69
C GLU A 17 -21.38 12.79 7.66
N ASN A 18 -21.28 11.93 6.65
CA ASN A 18 -20.09 11.13 6.42
C ASN A 18 -19.09 12.00 5.65
N THR A 19 -18.16 12.63 6.35
CA THR A 19 -17.06 13.42 5.75
C THR A 19 -16.01 12.48 5.17
N ARG A 20 -16.39 11.67 4.17
CA ARG A 20 -15.44 10.80 3.49
C ARG A 20 -14.55 11.67 2.60
N ALA A 21 -13.41 12.06 3.17
CA ALA A 21 -12.39 12.82 2.46
C ALA A 21 -11.90 12.07 1.21
N ILE A 22 -11.48 12.82 0.20
CA ILE A 22 -10.77 12.25 -0.95
C ILE A 22 -9.39 11.83 -0.48
N PHE A 23 -9.06 10.54 -0.60
CA PHE A 23 -7.74 10.02 -0.26
C PHE A 23 -6.93 9.76 -1.54
N HIS A 24 -5.64 10.09 -1.49
CA HIS A 24 -4.67 9.69 -2.50
C HIS A 24 -3.70 8.71 -1.83
N SER A 25 -3.46 7.56 -2.45
CA SER A 25 -2.46 6.60 -1.99
C SER A 25 -1.20 6.76 -2.83
N ILE A 26 -0.06 6.97 -2.17
CA ILE A 26 1.24 7.05 -2.83
C ILE A 26 2.03 5.80 -2.46
N LEU A 27 2.54 5.10 -3.47
CA LEU A 27 3.51 4.02 -3.30
C LEU A 27 4.85 4.55 -3.80
N LEU A 28 5.89 4.37 -2.98
CA LEU A 28 7.23 4.87 -3.24
C LEU A 28 8.23 3.75 -2.99
N THR A 29 9.22 3.65 -3.87
CA THR A 29 10.43 2.86 -3.61
C THR A 29 11.62 3.80 -3.75
N ILE A 30 12.40 3.92 -2.68
CA ILE A 30 13.64 4.68 -2.64
C ILE A 30 14.82 3.75 -2.46
N SER A 31 15.92 4.09 -3.12
CA SER A 31 17.25 3.54 -2.88
C SER A 31 18.12 4.65 -2.28
N VAL A 32 19.23 4.27 -1.66
CA VAL A 32 20.21 5.21 -1.06
C VAL A 32 20.66 6.28 -2.05
N CYS A 33 20.70 5.95 -3.34
CA CYS A 33 21.17 6.87 -4.39
C CYS A 33 20.04 7.68 -5.06
N MET A 34 18.80 7.17 -5.11
CA MET A 34 17.72 7.79 -5.89
C MET A 34 16.33 7.26 -5.53
N VAL A 35 15.29 8.04 -5.84
CA VAL A 35 13.91 7.55 -5.96
C VAL A 35 13.80 6.61 -7.16
N VAL A 36 13.44 5.35 -6.93
CA VAL A 36 13.37 4.31 -7.98
C VAL A 36 12.04 4.36 -8.72
N ASN A 37 10.93 4.43 -7.99
CA ASN A 37 9.59 4.48 -8.58
C ASN A 37 8.60 5.18 -7.65
N VAL A 38 7.67 5.95 -8.23
CA VAL A 38 6.59 6.65 -7.52
C VAL A 38 5.27 6.41 -8.25
N SER A 39 4.27 5.91 -7.54
CA SER A 39 2.93 5.71 -8.08
C SER A 39 1.90 6.44 -7.22
N VAL A 40 1.14 7.34 -7.84
CA VAL A 40 0.05 8.06 -7.19
C VAL A 40 -1.27 7.48 -7.68
N ARG A 41 -2.11 7.04 -6.74
CA ARG A 41 -3.46 6.55 -7.00
C ARG A 41 -4.47 7.52 -6.41
N LYS A 42 -5.33 8.06 -7.28
CA LYS A 42 -6.43 8.93 -6.89
C LYS A 42 -7.68 8.10 -6.67
N ASP A 43 -8.15 8.03 -5.44
CA ASP A 43 -9.44 7.43 -5.14
C ASP A 43 -10.55 8.47 -5.26
N SER A 44 -11.69 8.07 -5.81
CA SER A 44 -12.85 8.95 -5.93
C SER A 44 -13.70 8.88 -4.65
N ALA A 45 -14.22 10.01 -4.15
CA ALA A 45 -15.01 10.08 -2.90
C ALA A 45 -16.18 9.08 -2.87
N VAL A 46 -16.75 8.79 -4.04
CA VAL A 46 -17.89 7.87 -4.22
C VAL A 46 -17.50 6.41 -3.99
N LYS A 47 -16.25 6.01 -4.28
CA LYS A 47 -15.74 4.64 -4.12
C LYS A 47 -14.23 4.66 -3.81
N ALA A 48 -13.82 5.06 -2.61
CA ALA A 48 -12.44 4.81 -2.21
C ALA A 48 -12.24 3.29 -2.12
N LYS A 49 -11.44 2.76 -3.06
CA LYS A 49 -11.05 1.35 -3.14
C LYS A 49 -9.60 1.31 -2.70
N GLY A 50 -9.38 0.85 -1.47
CA GLY A 50 -8.03 0.69 -0.92
C GLY A 50 -7.11 -0.15 -1.81
N THR A 51 -5.83 -0.16 -1.47
CA THR A 51 -4.81 -0.89 -2.22
C THR A 51 -5.07 -2.39 -2.17
N THR A 52 -5.46 -2.96 -3.31
CA THR A 52 -5.55 -4.42 -3.43
C THR A 52 -4.16 -5.01 -3.67
N ALA A 53 -3.98 -6.28 -3.35
CA ALA A 53 -2.70 -6.97 -3.59
C ALA A 53 -2.25 -6.92 -5.05
N ASN A 54 -3.18 -6.93 -6.02
CA ASN A 54 -2.84 -6.80 -7.44
C ASN A 54 -2.21 -5.45 -7.77
N HIS A 55 -2.61 -4.38 -7.07
CA HIS A 55 -1.97 -3.06 -7.24
C HIS A 55 -0.54 -3.08 -6.71
N CYS A 56 -0.31 -3.68 -5.53
CA CYS A 56 1.02 -3.84 -4.95
C CYS A 56 1.92 -4.69 -5.85
N LEU A 57 1.42 -5.82 -6.35
CA LEU A 57 2.11 -6.69 -7.30
C LEU A 57 2.54 -5.97 -8.56
N ARG A 58 1.64 -5.19 -9.18
CA ARG A 58 1.96 -4.41 -10.38
C ARG A 58 3.06 -3.39 -10.11
N PHE A 59 2.93 -2.64 -9.02
CA PHE A 59 3.93 -1.63 -8.64
C PHE A 59 5.30 -2.26 -8.37
N LEU A 60 5.35 -3.38 -7.65
CA LEU A 60 6.59 -4.11 -7.41
C LEU A 60 7.20 -4.62 -8.71
N LYS A 61 6.39 -5.19 -9.61
CA LYS A 61 6.88 -5.64 -10.93
C LYS A 61 7.53 -4.48 -11.71
N GLU A 62 6.85 -3.35 -11.82
CA GLU A 62 7.36 -2.15 -12.51
C GLU A 62 8.65 -1.64 -11.86
N THR A 63 8.72 -1.68 -10.52
CA THR A 63 9.92 -1.28 -9.76
C THR A 63 11.10 -2.21 -10.05
N LEU A 64 10.89 -3.52 -10.02
CA LEU A 64 11.93 -4.49 -10.35
C LEU A 64 12.38 -4.36 -11.82
N ASP A 65 11.46 -4.10 -12.75
CA ASP A 65 11.78 -3.84 -14.16
C ASP A 65 12.66 -2.58 -14.34
N ILE A 66 12.55 -1.60 -13.43
CA ILE A 66 13.43 -0.43 -13.40
C ILE A 66 14.78 -0.80 -12.78
N MET A 67 14.79 -1.50 -11.64
CA MET A 67 16.01 -1.93 -10.94
C MET A 67 16.92 -2.79 -11.83
N ASP A 68 16.34 -3.70 -12.62
CA ASP A 68 17.08 -4.58 -13.54
C ASP A 68 17.87 -3.82 -14.61
N LYS A 69 17.59 -2.53 -14.85
CA LYS A 69 18.32 -1.68 -15.80
C LYS A 69 19.61 -1.10 -15.21
N PHE A 70 19.80 -1.21 -13.90
CA PHE A 70 20.91 -0.60 -13.17
C PHE A 70 21.76 -1.69 -12.52
N GLU A 71 22.98 -1.89 -13.01
CA GLU A 71 23.90 -2.90 -12.47
C GLU A 71 24.19 -2.71 -10.98
N CYS A 72 24.21 -1.47 -10.50
CA CYS A 72 24.42 -1.14 -9.09
C CYS A 72 23.28 -1.61 -8.16
N MET A 73 22.14 -2.04 -8.70
CA MET A 73 21.01 -2.53 -7.92
C MET A 73 20.97 -4.07 -7.83
N TYR A 74 21.83 -4.80 -8.55
CA TYR A 74 21.84 -6.26 -8.51
C TYR A 74 22.08 -6.82 -7.10
N ASP A 75 21.40 -7.93 -6.74
CA ASP A 75 21.43 -8.56 -5.40
C ASP A 75 21.07 -7.61 -4.24
N SER A 76 20.30 -6.55 -4.52
CA SER A 76 19.80 -5.63 -3.50
C SER A 76 18.72 -6.26 -2.62
N TYR A 77 18.60 -5.70 -1.41
CA TYR A 77 17.53 -6.04 -0.46
C TYR A 77 16.38 -5.04 -0.56
N LEU A 78 15.16 -5.55 -0.72
CA LEU A 78 13.92 -4.79 -0.63
C LEU A 78 13.45 -4.78 0.83
N VAL A 79 13.53 -3.63 1.49
CA VAL A 79 12.94 -3.43 2.81
C VAL A 79 11.46 -3.13 2.63
N MET A 80 10.59 -3.91 3.27
CA MET A 80 9.15 -3.78 3.17
C MET A 80 8.48 -3.82 4.54
N ASP A 81 7.34 -3.14 4.66
CA ASP A 81 6.47 -3.25 5.83
C ASP A 81 6.01 -4.70 6.03
N ASN A 82 5.84 -5.07 7.29
CA ASN A 82 5.37 -6.40 7.68
C ASN A 82 3.85 -6.53 7.57
N THR A 83 3.34 -6.41 6.34
CA THR A 83 1.92 -6.58 6.03
C THR A 83 1.66 -7.87 5.27
N LEU A 84 0.46 -8.45 5.45
CA LEU A 84 0.04 -9.68 4.75
C LEU A 84 0.06 -9.54 3.22
N ILE A 85 -0.08 -8.31 2.70
CA ILE A 85 -0.09 -8.07 1.25
C ILE A 85 1.31 -8.31 0.68
N HIS A 86 2.38 -7.96 1.38
CA HIS A 86 3.76 -8.12 0.93
C HIS A 86 4.28 -9.56 1.06
N LYS A 87 3.73 -10.34 2.00
CA LYS A 87 4.13 -11.73 2.28
C LYS A 87 3.46 -12.79 1.39
N ARG A 88 2.84 -12.39 0.28
CA ARG A 88 2.22 -13.34 -0.64
C ARG A 88 3.29 -14.11 -1.40
N ALA A 89 3.07 -15.41 -1.60
CA ALA A 89 4.01 -16.29 -2.30
C ALA A 89 4.41 -15.77 -3.68
N ASN A 90 3.46 -15.21 -4.44
CA ASN A 90 3.73 -14.67 -5.77
C ASN A 90 4.61 -13.41 -5.76
N ILE A 91 4.64 -12.64 -4.67
CA ILE A 91 5.59 -11.53 -4.50
C ILE A 91 6.98 -12.10 -4.24
N GLN A 92 7.10 -13.04 -3.29
CA GLN A 92 8.38 -13.65 -2.95
C GLN A 92 9.02 -14.33 -4.17
N GLU A 93 8.25 -15.14 -4.91
CA GLU A 93 8.72 -15.78 -6.13
C GLU A 93 9.21 -14.77 -7.19
N MET A 94 8.53 -13.63 -7.34
CA MET A 94 8.90 -12.61 -8.33
C MET A 94 10.22 -11.93 -7.97
N VAL A 95 10.44 -11.69 -6.68
CA VAL A 95 11.66 -11.07 -6.15
C VAL A 95 12.83 -12.04 -6.26
N GLU A 96 12.66 -13.27 -5.80
CA GLU A 96 13.70 -14.32 -5.81
C GLU A 96 14.10 -14.72 -7.24
N LYS A 97 13.16 -14.78 -8.19
CA LYS A 97 13.45 -15.07 -9.62
C LYS A 97 14.38 -14.04 -10.26
N ARG A 98 14.47 -12.84 -9.71
CA ARG A 98 15.35 -11.76 -10.19
C ARG A 98 16.58 -11.56 -9.32
N CYS A 99 16.90 -12.55 -8.47
CA CYS A 99 18.04 -12.51 -7.55
C CYS A 99 18.00 -11.39 -6.50
N TYR A 100 16.82 -10.85 -6.18
CA TYR A 100 16.65 -9.90 -5.08
C TYR A 100 16.18 -10.63 -3.81
N LYS A 101 16.25 -9.95 -2.66
CA LYS A 101 15.82 -10.50 -1.36
C LYS A 101 14.90 -9.53 -0.63
N CYS A 102 13.88 -10.05 0.06
CA CYS A 102 12.99 -9.24 0.89
C CYS A 102 13.45 -9.24 2.36
N ILE A 103 13.51 -8.06 2.98
CA ILE A 103 13.61 -7.89 4.43
C ILE A 103 12.32 -7.26 4.92
N TYR A 104 11.69 -7.86 5.92
CA TYR A 104 10.48 -7.32 6.53
C TYR A 104 10.82 -6.63 7.84
N LEU A 105 10.28 -5.43 8.04
CA LEU A 105 10.44 -4.70 9.30
C LEU A 105 9.77 -5.46 10.47
N PRO A 106 10.21 -5.26 11.72
CA PRO A 106 9.46 -5.71 12.89
C PRO A 106 8.02 -5.17 12.87
N PRO A 107 7.05 -5.90 13.45
CA PRO A 107 5.68 -5.38 13.58
C PRO A 107 5.66 -4.03 14.31
N TYR A 108 4.91 -3.07 13.77
CA TYR A 108 4.70 -1.74 14.37
C TYR A 108 5.98 -0.92 14.59
N SER A 109 6.97 -1.04 13.69
CA SER A 109 8.20 -0.24 13.70
C SER A 109 8.26 0.81 12.59
N PRO A 110 7.37 1.82 12.59
CA PRO A 110 7.43 2.91 11.60
C PRO A 110 8.74 3.70 11.66
N GLU A 111 9.42 3.74 12.82
CA GLU A 111 10.72 4.39 13.01
C GLU A 111 11.85 3.78 12.17
N LEU A 112 11.64 2.57 11.64
CA LEU A 112 12.61 1.86 10.79
C LEU A 112 12.28 1.97 9.29
N ASN A 113 11.22 2.71 8.93
CA ASN A 113 10.85 2.96 7.54
C ASN A 113 11.41 4.33 7.10
N PRO A 114 12.51 4.37 6.32
CA PRO A 114 13.22 5.60 5.96
C PRO A 114 12.44 6.53 5.02
#